data_AF-A0A7S1FJ70-F1
#
_entry.id   AF-A0A7S1FJ70-F1
#
_cell.length_a   1.000
_cell.length_b   1.000
_cell.length_c   1.000
_cell.angle_alpha   90.00
_cell.angle_beta   90.00
_cell.angle_gamma   90.00
#
_symmetry.space_group_name_H-M   'P 1'
#
loop_
_entity.id
_entity.type
_entity.pdbx_description
1 polymer ?
#
loop_
_entity_poly.entity_id
_entity_poly.type
_entity_poly.pdbx_seq_one_letter_code
_entity_poly.pdbx_strand_id
1 'polypeptide(L)'
;MTEFDDGALRPQLCAPEQVMAKAFFVGTESLDLANDPRFAQESVIDKRLTAFAALSAVSGILLGNSLAEVNNMNKHFRLDTIDGILQFVGLNMMFIILIINVIGTYVGVAQPYHVWRLSSSGPNGFEMAVTYYMNPNISFWRHFAINSMLRSLPLYLFSFAVRILVKFDRGSLDYEEEEGTPEFQSRLRVAGISLLGFVGCVFFVIVCCFMVKIHMKHEAVYQERYKLASGLVNPLLTKLRAKTTFRWKPDV
;
A
#
# COMPACT_ATOMS: atom_id res chain seq x y z
N MET A 1 -38.56 -38.68 3.87
CA MET A 1 -38.89 -37.81 2.73
C MET A 1 -37.74 -36.83 2.59
N THR A 2 -36.65 -37.33 1.99
CA THR A 2 -36.11 -36.87 0.68
C THR A 2 -35.55 -35.45 0.82
N GLU A 3 -34.33 -35.26 1.32
CA GLU A 3 -33.06 -35.51 0.59
C GLU A 3 -33.22 -35.17 -0.90
N PHE A 4 -33.05 -33.88 -1.21
CA PHE A 4 -32.88 -33.36 -2.56
C PHE A 4 -31.43 -32.86 -2.64
N ASP A 5 -30.57 -33.79 -3.03
CA ASP A 5 -29.20 -33.54 -3.45
C ASP A 5 -29.24 -32.96 -4.87
N ASP A 6 -29.49 -31.66 -4.98
CA ASP A 6 -29.36 -30.93 -6.25
C ASP A 6 -27.88 -30.65 -6.51
N GLY A 7 -27.20 -31.70 -6.96
CA GLY A 7 -25.94 -31.67 -7.70
C GLY A 7 -26.11 -30.96 -9.05
N ALA A 8 -26.55 -29.71 -9.01
CA ALA A 8 -26.55 -28.82 -10.16
C ALA A 8 -25.08 -28.53 -10.51
N LEU A 9 -24.59 -29.26 -11.52
CA LEU A 9 -23.40 -28.92 -12.29
C LEU A 9 -23.43 -27.42 -12.58
N ARG A 10 -22.65 -26.65 -11.82
CA ARG A 10 -22.19 -25.38 -12.35
C ARG A 10 -21.34 -25.75 -13.56
N PRO A 11 -21.66 -25.26 -14.77
CA PRO A 11 -20.75 -25.45 -15.89
C PRO A 11 -19.41 -24.91 -15.43
N GLN A 12 -18.41 -25.79 -15.32
CA GLN A 12 -17.03 -25.37 -15.30
C GLN A 12 -16.87 -24.60 -16.61
N LEU A 13 -16.89 -23.28 -16.52
CA LEU A 13 -16.51 -22.44 -17.65
C LEU A 13 -15.09 -22.90 -17.99
N CYS A 14 -14.99 -23.55 -19.13
CA CYS A 14 -13.73 -23.92 -19.72
C CYS A 14 -12.84 -22.67 -19.73
N ALA A 15 -11.53 -22.88 -19.62
CA ALA A 15 -10.57 -21.80 -19.45
C ALA A 15 -10.43 -20.76 -20.61
N PRO A 16 -11.07 -20.80 -21.81
CA PRO A 16 -10.73 -19.83 -22.84
C PRO A 16 -11.42 -18.47 -22.72
N GLU A 17 -12.43 -18.28 -21.87
CA GLU A 17 -13.14 -16.98 -21.84
C GLU A 17 -12.40 -15.89 -21.05
N GLN A 18 -11.59 -16.26 -20.05
CA GLN A 18 -10.67 -15.30 -19.40
C GLN A 18 -9.48 -14.89 -20.30
N VAL A 19 -9.30 -15.56 -21.44
CA VAL A 19 -8.30 -15.20 -22.45
C VAL A 19 -8.86 -14.17 -23.45
N MET A 20 -10.18 -14.08 -23.64
CA MET A 20 -10.77 -13.18 -24.65
C MET A 20 -10.80 -11.70 -24.25
N ALA A 21 -10.72 -11.36 -22.96
CA ALA A 21 -10.56 -9.97 -22.53
C ALA A 21 -9.13 -9.40 -22.78
N LYS A 22 -8.17 -10.23 -23.22
CA LYS A 22 -6.84 -9.81 -23.70
C LYS A 22 -6.78 -9.55 -25.21
N ALA A 23 -7.88 -9.74 -25.95
CA ALA A 23 -7.87 -9.81 -27.41
C ALA A 23 -8.19 -8.48 -28.14
N PHE A 24 -7.90 -7.31 -27.56
CA PHE A 24 -8.03 -6.02 -28.28
C PHE A 24 -6.68 -5.37 -28.67
N PHE A 25 -5.56 -6.02 -28.37
CA PHE A 25 -4.29 -5.73 -29.04
C PHE A 25 -4.00 -6.83 -30.05
N VAL A 26 -3.97 -6.44 -31.32
CA VAL A 26 -3.60 -7.23 -32.49
C VAL A 26 -2.30 -7.98 -32.23
N GLY A 27 -2.39 -9.30 -32.06
CA GLY A 27 -1.27 -10.22 -31.98
C GLY A 27 -0.76 -10.55 -33.38
N THR A 28 0.03 -9.65 -33.97
CA THR A 28 0.72 -9.94 -35.25
C THR A 28 2.23 -9.77 -35.23
N GLU A 29 2.85 -9.60 -34.05
CA GLU A 29 4.30 -9.78 -33.86
C GLU A 29 4.62 -10.57 -32.58
N SER A 30 3.75 -11.52 -32.18
CA SER A 30 4.11 -12.47 -31.13
C SER A 30 5.11 -13.47 -31.72
N LEU A 31 6.39 -13.14 -31.59
CA LEU A 31 7.48 -14.11 -31.59
C LEU A 31 7.07 -15.32 -30.75
N ASP A 32 7.34 -16.50 -31.29
CA ASP A 32 7.08 -17.83 -30.74
C ASP A 32 7.86 -18.06 -29.42
N LEU A 33 7.49 -17.32 -28.37
CA LEU A 33 8.03 -17.37 -27.01
C LEU A 33 7.36 -18.47 -26.18
N ALA A 34 6.40 -19.20 -26.75
CA ALA A 34 5.62 -20.23 -26.05
C ALA A 34 6.46 -21.46 -25.64
N ASN A 35 7.65 -21.63 -26.23
CA ASN A 35 8.50 -22.81 -26.02
C ASN A 35 9.77 -22.57 -25.17
N ASP A 36 9.99 -21.38 -24.59
CA ASP A 36 11.15 -21.16 -23.70
C ASP A 36 10.76 -21.40 -22.23
N PRO A 37 11.32 -22.43 -21.55
CA PRO A 37 11.00 -22.76 -20.16
C PRO A 37 11.29 -21.62 -19.17
N ARG A 38 12.06 -20.59 -19.56
CA ARG A 38 12.28 -19.37 -18.78
C ARG A 38 11.02 -18.51 -18.67
N PHE A 39 10.08 -18.63 -19.60
CA PHE A 39 8.78 -17.95 -19.57
C PHE A 39 7.67 -18.80 -18.93
N ALA A 40 7.91 -20.10 -18.71
CA ALA A 40 6.96 -21.03 -18.09
C ALA A 40 7.02 -21.04 -16.54
N GLN A 41 8.07 -20.48 -15.93
CA GLN A 41 8.17 -20.29 -14.48
C GLN A 41 7.97 -18.83 -14.10
N GLU A 42 7.05 -18.57 -13.17
CA GLU A 42 6.88 -17.24 -12.55
C GLU A 42 8.22 -16.74 -12.02
N SER A 43 8.78 -15.75 -12.71
CA SER A 43 10.05 -15.16 -12.32
C SER A 43 9.94 -14.54 -10.92
N VAL A 44 11.06 -14.52 -10.18
CA VAL A 44 11.11 -13.86 -8.87
C VAL A 44 10.74 -12.38 -8.97
N ILE A 45 10.99 -11.75 -10.12
CA ILE A 45 10.60 -10.36 -10.40
C ILE A 45 9.09 -10.24 -10.43
N ASP A 46 8.40 -11.13 -11.13
CA ASP A 46 6.94 -11.09 -11.27
C ASP A 46 6.25 -11.27 -9.91
N LYS A 47 6.71 -12.22 -9.09
CA LYS A 47 6.22 -12.40 -7.71
C LYS A 47 6.35 -11.13 -6.86
N ARG A 48 7.48 -10.41 -6.99
CA ARG A 48 7.72 -9.16 -6.28
C ARG A 48 6.85 -8.02 -6.80
N LEU A 49 6.64 -7.94 -8.12
CA LEU A 49 5.80 -6.93 -8.75
C LEU A 49 4.33 -7.14 -8.39
N THR A 50 3.84 -8.38 -8.38
CA THR A 50 2.48 -8.72 -7.95
C THR A 50 2.23 -8.33 -6.50
N ALA A 51 3.17 -8.65 -5.60
CA ALA A 51 3.09 -8.20 -4.21
C ALA A 51 3.09 -6.66 -4.09
N PHE A 52 3.89 -5.98 -4.90
CA PHE A 52 3.94 -4.52 -4.93
C PHE A 52 2.67 -3.88 -5.49
N ALA A 53 2.06 -4.47 -6.52
CA ALA A 53 0.79 -4.03 -7.08
C ALA A 53 -0.35 -4.15 -6.06
N ALA A 54 -0.40 -5.24 -5.28
CA ALA A 54 -1.37 -5.39 -4.20
C ALA A 54 -1.24 -4.29 -3.14
N LEU A 55 -0.01 -3.96 -2.73
CA LEU A 55 0.24 -2.84 -1.81
C LEU A 55 -0.20 -1.50 -2.42
N SER A 56 0.07 -1.28 -3.71
CA SER A 56 -0.36 -0.06 -4.42
C SER A 56 -1.87 0.10 -4.44
N ALA A 57 -2.63 -0.99 -4.58
CA ALA A 57 -4.08 -0.95 -4.52
C ALA A 57 -4.59 -0.49 -3.14
N VAL A 58 -3.99 -0.99 -2.06
CA VAL A 58 -4.30 -0.56 -0.69
C VAL A 58 -3.97 0.93 -0.49
N SER A 59 -2.84 1.40 -1.01
CA SER A 59 -2.48 2.83 -1.01
C SER A 59 -3.50 3.67 -1.78
N GLY A 60 -4.02 3.18 -2.90
CA GLY A 60 -5.06 3.86 -3.67
C GLY A 60 -6.37 4.02 -2.90
N ILE A 61 -6.78 2.99 -2.14
CA ILE A 61 -7.95 3.06 -1.26
C ILE A 61 -7.72 4.08 -0.14
N LEU A 62 -6.54 4.04 0.49
CA LEU A 62 -6.17 4.97 1.56
C LEU A 62 -6.11 6.41 1.05
N LEU A 63 -5.61 6.61 -0.17
CA LEU A 63 -5.60 7.89 -0.86
C LEU A 63 -7.02 8.42 -1.05
N GLY A 64 -7.94 7.61 -1.59
CA GLY A 64 -9.33 7.99 -1.80
C GLY A 64 -10.02 8.41 -0.49
N ASN A 65 -9.84 7.62 0.58
CA ASN A 65 -10.38 7.94 1.89
C ASN A 65 -9.79 9.23 2.45
N SER A 66 -8.45 9.40 2.40
CA SER A 66 -7.80 10.61 2.88
C SER A 66 -8.26 11.87 2.12
N LEU A 67 -8.49 11.76 0.80
CA LEU A 67 -8.99 12.86 -0.02
C LEU A 67 -10.43 13.22 0.34
N ALA A 68 -11.31 12.23 0.50
CA ALA A 68 -12.69 12.45 0.93
C ALA A 68 -12.73 13.13 2.31
N GLU A 69 -11.89 12.67 3.22
CA GLU A 69 -11.77 13.22 4.57
C GLU A 69 -11.19 14.64 4.57
N VAL A 70 -10.24 14.99 3.69
CA VAL A 70 -9.75 16.37 3.55
C VAL A 70 -10.84 17.28 2.99
N ASN A 71 -11.62 16.80 2.02
CA ASN A 71 -12.70 17.58 1.39
C ASN A 71 -13.91 17.80 2.31
N ASN A 72 -14.23 16.83 3.17
CA ASN A 72 -15.34 16.91 4.13
C ASN A 72 -15.00 17.79 5.36
N MET A 73 -13.80 18.34 5.43
CA MET A 73 -13.39 19.15 6.57
C MET A 73 -13.92 20.58 6.45
N ASN A 74 -14.55 21.09 7.50
CA ASN A 74 -15.03 22.47 7.54
C ASN A 74 -13.84 23.43 7.44
N LYS A 75 -13.91 24.36 6.46
CA LYS A 75 -12.85 25.30 6.08
C LYS A 75 -12.77 26.53 6.99
N HIS A 76 -13.76 26.73 7.86
CA HIS A 76 -13.80 27.84 8.79
C HIS A 76 -13.05 27.47 10.08
N PHE A 77 -11.75 27.72 10.10
CA PHE A 77 -10.90 27.46 11.28
C PHE A 77 -10.67 28.75 12.07
N ARG A 78 -10.98 28.73 13.37
CA ARG A 78 -10.54 29.76 14.32
C ARG A 78 -9.31 29.25 15.05
N LEU A 79 -8.14 29.81 14.73
CA LEU A 79 -6.86 29.38 15.33
C LEU A 79 -6.72 29.77 16.81
N ASP A 80 -7.60 30.63 17.31
CA ASP A 80 -7.61 31.04 18.72
C ASP A 80 -8.13 29.95 19.67
N THR A 81 -8.88 28.97 19.13
CA THR A 81 -9.46 27.88 19.93
C THR A 81 -8.62 26.61 19.79
N ILE A 82 -8.50 25.84 20.89
CA ILE A 82 -7.78 24.55 20.92
C ILE A 82 -8.30 23.59 19.84
N ASP A 83 -9.61 23.57 19.58
CA ASP A 83 -10.20 22.73 18.54
C ASP A 83 -9.74 23.12 17.14
N GLY A 84 -9.55 24.41 16.88
CA GLY A 84 -9.01 24.91 15.62
C GLY A 84 -7.57 24.45 15.40
N ILE A 85 -6.74 24.49 16.45
CA ILE A 85 -5.36 24.00 16.39
C ILE A 85 -5.34 22.48 16.16
N LEU A 86 -6.14 21.71 16.91
CA LEU A 86 -6.24 20.25 16.74
C LEU A 86 -6.72 19.87 15.34
N GLN A 87 -7.72 20.59 14.81
CA GLN A 87 -8.21 20.38 13.46
C GLN A 87 -7.14 20.71 12.41
N PHE A 88 -6.39 21.80 12.61
CA PHE A 88 -5.29 22.18 11.72
C PHE A 88 -4.17 21.12 11.73
N VAL A 89 -3.82 20.58 12.90
CA VAL A 89 -2.85 19.49 13.02
C VAL A 89 -3.35 18.23 12.30
N GLY A 90 -4.62 17.85 12.52
CA GLY A 90 -5.23 16.71 11.83
C GLY A 90 -5.28 16.88 10.31
N LEU A 91 -5.56 18.11 9.84
CA LEU A 91 -5.54 18.45 8.41
C LEU A 91 -4.13 18.30 7.82
N ASN A 92 -3.11 18.88 8.47
CA ASN A 92 -1.72 18.78 8.02
C ASN A 92 -1.24 17.32 7.98
N MET A 93 -1.58 16.53 9.00
CA MET A 93 -1.27 15.10 9.00
C MET A 93 -1.94 14.36 7.83
N MET A 94 -3.23 14.64 7.55
CA MET A 94 -3.91 14.05 6.39
C MET A 94 -3.28 14.46 5.05
N PHE A 95 -2.82 15.70 4.90
CA PHE A 95 -2.10 16.13 3.69
C PHE A 95 -0.77 15.38 3.52
N ILE A 96 -0.01 15.18 4.60
CA ILE A 96 1.23 14.39 4.55
C ILE A 96 0.92 12.94 4.13
N ILE A 97 -0.11 12.33 4.72
CA ILE A 97 -0.57 10.97 4.36
C ILE A 97 -0.98 10.92 2.88
N LEU A 98 -1.74 11.92 2.40
CA LEU A 98 -2.18 12.03 1.02
C LEU A 98 -0.97 12.04 0.07
N ILE A 99 0.02 12.91 0.31
CA ILE A 99 1.22 13.02 -0.53
C ILE A 99 1.99 11.69 -0.56
N ILE A 100 2.19 11.06 0.59
CA ILE A 100 2.88 9.77 0.71
C ILE A 100 2.15 8.69 -0.11
N ASN A 101 0.83 8.61 0.00
CA ASN A 101 0.03 7.61 -0.73
C ASN A 101 -0.08 7.93 -2.23
N VAL A 102 -0.04 9.20 -2.66
CA VAL A 102 0.07 9.57 -4.08
C VAL A 102 1.38 9.04 -4.66
N ILE A 103 2.51 9.32 -4.00
CA ILE A 103 3.83 8.84 -4.45
C ILE A 103 3.86 7.31 -4.46
N GLY A 104 3.36 6.68 -3.39
CA GLY A 104 3.27 5.24 -3.26
C GLY A 104 2.47 4.58 -4.38
N THR A 105 1.29 5.11 -4.68
CA THR A 105 0.40 4.62 -5.75
C THR A 105 1.04 4.84 -7.13
N TYR A 106 1.66 5.99 -7.36
CA TYR A 106 2.31 6.28 -8.64
C TYR A 106 3.47 5.31 -8.93
N VAL A 107 4.40 5.14 -7.97
CA VAL A 107 5.51 4.18 -8.12
C VAL A 107 4.97 2.76 -8.24
N GLY A 108 3.94 2.45 -7.44
CA GLY A 108 3.15 1.22 -7.43
C GLY A 108 2.64 0.76 -8.79
N VAL A 109 2.15 1.70 -9.60
CA VAL A 109 1.59 1.44 -10.93
C VAL A 109 2.65 1.56 -12.03
N ALA A 110 3.52 2.58 -11.97
CA ALA A 110 4.49 2.85 -13.02
C ALA A 110 5.55 1.73 -13.15
N GLN A 111 6.04 1.22 -12.02
CA GLN A 111 7.14 0.26 -12.05
C GLN A 111 6.74 -1.12 -12.62
N PRO A 112 5.61 -1.76 -12.22
CA PRO A 112 5.14 -2.98 -12.87
C PRO A 112 4.82 -2.76 -14.34
N TYR A 113 4.21 -1.62 -14.71
CA TYR A 113 3.91 -1.28 -16.10
C TYR A 113 5.16 -1.28 -16.98
N HIS A 114 6.23 -0.59 -16.56
CA HIS A 114 7.47 -0.55 -17.33
C HIS A 114 8.17 -1.91 -17.41
N VAL A 115 8.18 -2.67 -16.30
CA VAL A 115 8.82 -4.00 -16.29
C VAL A 115 8.08 -4.97 -17.20
N TRP A 116 6.75 -5.01 -17.15
CA TRP A 116 5.96 -5.87 -18.04
C TRP A 116 6.16 -5.47 -19.50
N ARG A 117 6.15 -4.17 -19.81
CA ARG A 117 6.38 -3.67 -21.18
C ARG A 117 7.77 -4.00 -21.71
N LEU A 118 8.82 -3.88 -20.88
CA LEU A 118 10.18 -4.25 -21.25
C LEU A 118 10.31 -5.78 -21.40
N SER A 119 9.70 -6.56 -20.50
CA SER A 119 9.79 -8.02 -20.57
C SER A 119 9.19 -8.61 -21.85
N SER A 120 8.25 -7.90 -22.47
CA SER A 120 7.63 -8.28 -23.74
C SER A 120 8.32 -7.71 -24.99
N SER A 121 9.44 -6.97 -24.88
CA SER A 121 10.05 -6.27 -26.02
C SER A 121 10.95 -7.15 -26.92
N GLY A 122 10.54 -8.38 -27.21
CA GLY A 122 11.28 -9.31 -28.07
C GLY A 122 12.30 -10.20 -27.32
N PRO A 123 13.26 -10.82 -28.03
CA PRO A 123 14.13 -11.87 -27.48
C PRO A 123 15.03 -11.41 -26.33
N ASN A 124 15.41 -10.12 -26.30
CA ASN A 124 16.23 -9.53 -25.23
C ASN A 124 15.40 -8.73 -24.20
N GLY A 125 14.06 -8.74 -24.31
CA GLY A 125 13.19 -7.92 -23.46
C GLY A 125 13.33 -8.25 -21.96
N PHE A 126 13.50 -9.53 -21.64
CA PHE A 126 13.71 -9.96 -20.25
C PHE A 126 14.99 -9.38 -19.63
N GLU A 127 16.11 -9.40 -20.35
CA GLU A 127 17.39 -8.87 -19.84
C GLU A 127 17.33 -7.34 -19.63
N MET A 128 16.64 -6.63 -20.51
CA MET A 128 16.35 -5.20 -20.38
C MET A 128 15.50 -4.92 -19.14
N ALA A 129 14.46 -5.73 -18.91
CA ALA A 129 13.59 -5.63 -17.74
C ALA A 129 14.35 -5.87 -16.43
N VAL A 130 15.25 -6.86 -16.40
CA VAL A 130 16.13 -7.13 -15.25
C VAL A 130 17.04 -5.93 -14.98
N THR A 131 17.68 -5.38 -16.03
CA THR A 131 18.59 -4.23 -15.91
C THR A 131 17.87 -2.99 -15.38
N TYR A 132 16.66 -2.71 -15.87
CA TYR A 132 15.80 -1.63 -15.35
C TYR A 132 15.40 -1.88 -13.89
N TYR A 133 14.96 -3.10 -13.56
CA TYR A 133 14.50 -3.45 -12.22
C TYR A 133 15.61 -3.37 -11.15
N MET A 134 16.84 -3.69 -11.54
CA MET A 134 18.04 -3.64 -10.69
C MET A 134 18.68 -2.26 -10.63
N ASN A 135 18.21 -1.27 -11.39
CA ASN A 135 18.74 0.09 -11.32
C ASN A 135 18.61 0.65 -9.89
N PRO A 136 19.70 1.17 -9.29
CA PRO A 136 19.72 1.60 -7.89
C PRO A 136 18.73 2.74 -7.62
N ASN A 137 18.52 3.65 -8.57
CA ASN A 137 17.58 4.76 -8.42
C ASN A 137 16.14 4.24 -8.37
N ILE A 138 15.78 3.31 -9.26
CA ILE A 138 14.44 2.70 -9.28
C ILE A 138 14.22 1.87 -8.01
N SER A 139 15.23 1.11 -7.58
CA SER A 139 15.16 0.33 -6.34
C SER A 139 15.00 1.23 -5.10
N PHE A 140 15.67 2.38 -5.07
CA PHE A 140 15.53 3.35 -3.99
C PHE A 140 14.08 3.85 -3.87
N TRP A 141 13.48 4.30 -4.97
CA TRP A 141 12.10 4.79 -4.99
C TRP A 141 11.09 3.71 -4.60
N ARG A 142 11.31 2.46 -5.03
CA ARG A 142 10.51 1.31 -4.62
C ARG A 142 10.56 1.09 -3.10
N HIS A 143 11.76 1.07 -2.52
CA HIS A 143 11.90 0.89 -1.07
C HIS A 143 11.32 2.06 -0.29
N PHE A 144 11.53 3.28 -0.77
CA PHE A 144 10.94 4.48 -0.19
C PHE A 144 9.42 4.42 -0.20
N ALA A 145 8.81 4.07 -1.34
CA ALA A 145 7.35 3.94 -1.50
C ALA A 145 6.76 2.87 -0.57
N ILE A 146 7.35 1.67 -0.51
CA ILE A 146 6.86 0.59 0.37
C ILE A 146 6.96 1.01 1.84
N ASN A 147 8.11 1.54 2.26
CA ASN A 147 8.32 1.94 3.65
C ASN A 147 7.42 3.10 4.06
N SER A 148 7.21 4.07 3.16
CA SER A 148 6.35 5.22 3.44
C SER A 148 4.87 4.82 3.48
N MET A 149 4.41 3.93 2.58
CA MET A 149 3.05 3.38 2.60
C MET A 149 2.76 2.56 3.86
N LEU A 150 3.70 1.74 4.32
CA LEU A 150 3.50 0.97 5.55
C LEU A 150 3.44 1.87 6.79
N ARG A 151 4.22 2.95 6.82
CA ARG A 151 4.21 3.94 7.91
C ARG A 151 3.01 4.89 7.85
N SER A 152 2.39 5.06 6.68
CA SER A 152 1.21 5.93 6.54
C SER A 152 -0.05 5.34 7.17
N LEU A 153 -0.14 4.01 7.33
CA LEU A 153 -1.26 3.33 7.98
C LEU A 153 -1.46 3.72 9.46
N PRO A 154 -0.48 3.56 10.37
CA PRO A 154 -0.63 4.01 11.75
C PRO A 154 -0.78 5.53 11.85
N LEU A 155 -0.09 6.28 10.98
CA LEU A 155 -0.24 7.74 10.93
C LEU A 155 -1.67 8.16 10.56
N TYR A 156 -2.31 7.43 9.64
CA TYR A 156 -3.71 7.64 9.27
C TYR A 156 -4.66 7.38 10.43
N LEU A 157 -4.48 6.29 11.18
CA LEU A 157 -5.28 6.02 12.38
C LEU A 157 -5.13 7.11 13.44
N PHE A 158 -3.90 7.59 13.65
CA PHE A 158 -3.65 8.68 14.58
C PHE A 158 -4.33 9.98 14.14
N SER A 159 -4.20 10.35 12.86
CA SER A 159 -4.87 11.52 12.30
C SER A 159 -6.41 11.39 12.39
N PHE A 160 -6.94 10.19 12.17
CA PHE A 160 -8.37 9.89 12.33
C PHE A 160 -8.85 10.05 13.78
N ALA A 161 -8.05 9.64 14.76
CA ALA A 161 -8.34 9.83 16.19
C ALA A 161 -8.52 11.30 16.56
N VAL A 162 -7.59 12.16 16.12
CA VAL A 162 -7.63 13.61 16.35
C VAL A 162 -8.87 14.23 15.70
N ARG A 163 -9.23 13.78 14.49
CA ARG A 163 -10.41 14.29 13.78
C ARG A 163 -11.72 13.90 14.46
N ILE A 164 -11.83 12.65 14.93
CA ILE A 164 -12.99 12.18 15.67
C ILE A 164 -13.24 13.05 16.90
N LEU A 165 -12.17 13.37 17.64
CA LEU A 165 -12.24 14.24 18.81
C LEU A 165 -12.90 15.58 18.46
N VAL A 166 -12.42 16.26 17.42
CA VAL A 166 -12.95 17.56 16.96
C VAL A 166 -14.38 17.45 16.44
N LYS A 167 -14.71 16.36 15.72
CA LYS A 167 -16.04 16.19 15.12
C LYS A 167 -17.13 15.98 16.18
N PHE A 168 -16.84 15.20 17.22
CA PHE A 168 -17.77 15.02 18.34
C PHE A 168 -17.95 16.30 19.16
N ASP A 169 -16.88 17.07 19.33
CA ASP A 169 -16.96 18.33 20.07
C ASP A 169 -17.86 19.34 19.35
N ARG A 170 -17.68 19.50 18.04
CA ARG A 170 -18.54 20.37 17.22
C ARG A 170 -19.97 19.91 17.09
N GLY A 171 -20.18 18.62 16.85
CA GLY A 171 -21.54 18.07 16.77
C GLY A 171 -22.33 18.38 18.04
N SER A 172 -21.68 18.36 19.21
CA SER A 172 -22.35 18.73 20.46
C SER A 172 -22.67 20.21 20.62
N LEU A 173 -22.01 21.12 19.90
CA LEU A 173 -22.32 22.56 19.89
C LEU A 173 -23.49 22.88 18.97
N ASP A 174 -23.53 22.29 17.77
CA ASP A 174 -24.58 22.56 16.77
C ASP A 174 -25.98 22.16 17.31
N TYR A 175 -26.08 21.07 18.08
CA TYR A 175 -27.32 20.67 18.75
C TYR A 175 -27.76 21.65 19.85
N GLU A 176 -26.83 22.35 20.51
CA GLU A 176 -27.18 23.33 21.56
C GLU A 176 -27.83 24.60 20.98
N GLU A 177 -27.55 24.96 19.72
CA GLU A 177 -28.11 26.15 19.07
C GLU A 177 -29.53 25.95 18.51
N GLU A 178 -29.88 24.75 18.02
CA GLU A 178 -31.18 24.51 17.36
C GLU A 178 -32.35 24.24 18.33
N GLU A 179 -32.13 23.51 19.45
CA GLU A 179 -33.26 22.89 20.17
C GLU A 179 -33.69 23.57 21.48
N GLY A 180 -32.98 24.59 21.97
CA GLY A 180 -33.42 25.48 23.06
C GLY A 180 -33.81 24.83 24.41
N THR A 181 -33.75 23.50 24.54
CA THR A 181 -34.15 22.74 25.73
C THR A 181 -33.15 21.61 25.98
N PRO A 182 -32.50 21.57 27.16
CA PRO A 182 -31.43 20.60 27.44
C PRO A 182 -32.01 19.29 27.99
N GLU A 183 -32.46 18.38 27.13
CA GLU A 183 -32.82 17.02 27.57
C GLU A 183 -31.57 16.13 27.67
N PHE A 184 -30.92 16.22 28.84
CA PHE A 184 -30.18 15.16 29.57
C PHE A 184 -28.98 14.44 28.91
N GLN A 185 -28.79 14.49 27.60
CA GLN A 185 -27.75 13.72 26.89
C GLN A 185 -26.38 14.41 26.80
N SER A 186 -26.26 15.67 27.21
CA SER A 186 -25.13 16.57 26.88
C SER A 186 -24.17 16.95 28.03
N ARG A 187 -24.22 16.33 29.22
CA ARG A 187 -23.48 16.87 30.40
C ARG A 187 -22.12 16.27 30.76
N LEU A 188 -21.61 15.27 30.06
CA LEU A 188 -20.24 14.79 30.30
C LEU A 188 -19.24 15.49 29.37
N ARG A 189 -19.18 16.82 29.47
CA ARG A 189 -18.04 17.61 28.98
C ARG A 189 -17.05 17.76 30.13
N VAL A 190 -15.88 17.13 30.01
CA VAL A 190 -14.79 17.31 30.98
C VAL A 190 -13.78 18.24 30.34
N ALA A 191 -13.56 19.41 30.94
CA ALA A 191 -12.62 20.42 30.45
C ALA A 191 -12.87 20.90 29.00
N GLY A 192 -14.14 20.98 28.58
CA GLY A 192 -14.51 21.45 27.24
C GLY A 192 -14.36 20.39 26.14
N ILE A 193 -14.10 19.12 26.48
CA ILE A 193 -14.03 18.02 25.51
C ILE A 193 -15.18 17.05 25.78
N SER A 194 -15.90 16.64 24.72
CA SER A 194 -16.89 15.57 24.79
C SER A 194 -16.26 14.25 25.25
N LEU A 195 -16.76 13.66 26.36
CA LEU A 195 -16.27 12.38 26.89
C LEU A 195 -16.28 11.27 25.82
N LEU A 196 -17.31 11.24 24.97
CA LEU A 196 -17.43 10.25 23.89
C LEU A 196 -16.30 10.40 22.86
N GLY A 197 -16.01 11.65 22.46
CA GLY A 197 -14.90 11.95 21.55
C GLY A 197 -13.55 11.57 22.16
N PHE A 198 -13.36 11.82 23.46
CA PHE A 198 -12.15 11.42 24.19
C PHE A 198 -11.98 9.90 24.24
N VAL A 199 -13.02 9.15 24.61
CA VAL A 199 -12.99 7.68 24.63
C VAL A 199 -12.68 7.12 23.24
N GLY A 200 -13.31 7.66 22.20
CA GLY A 200 -13.01 7.29 20.80
C GLY A 200 -11.56 7.57 20.43
N CYS A 201 -11.04 8.75 20.76
CA CYS A 201 -9.65 9.11 20.51
C CYS A 201 -8.66 8.16 21.22
N VAL A 202 -8.87 7.88 22.51
CA VAL A 202 -8.05 6.94 23.29
C VAL A 202 -8.06 5.55 22.66
N PHE A 203 -9.23 5.06 22.25
CA PHE A 203 -9.36 3.79 21.56
C PHE A 203 -8.51 3.73 20.28
N PHE A 204 -8.64 4.72 19.39
CA PHE A 204 -7.85 4.76 18.15
C PHE A 204 -6.35 4.93 18.39
N VAL A 205 -5.94 5.68 19.43
CA VAL A 205 -4.53 5.81 19.82
C VAL A 205 -3.97 4.45 20.29
N ILE A 206 -4.73 3.68 21.09
CA ILE A 206 -4.34 2.33 21.50
C ILE A 206 -4.15 1.42 20.27
N VAL A 207 -5.10 1.44 19.33
CA VAL A 207 -5.01 0.65 18.08
C VAL A 207 -3.80 1.10 17.25
N CYS A 208 -3.52 2.40 17.17
CA CYS A 208 -2.34 2.93 16.49
C CYS A 208 -1.04 2.43 17.14
N CYS A 209 -0.91 2.52 18.47
CA CYS A 209 0.24 2.00 19.20
C CYS A 209 0.43 0.49 18.98
N PHE A 210 -0.67 -0.26 18.93
CA PHE A 210 -0.64 -1.69 18.65
C PHE A 210 -0.14 -1.97 17.21
N MET A 211 -0.63 -1.24 16.21
CA MET A 211 -0.14 -1.35 14.82
C MET A 211 1.34 -1.00 14.70
N VAL A 212 1.80 0.06 15.37
CA VAL A 212 3.24 0.42 15.38
C VAL A 212 4.07 -0.69 16.00
N LYS A 213 3.63 -1.29 17.12
CA LYS A 213 4.33 -2.43 17.72
C LYS A 213 4.39 -3.64 16.79
N ILE A 214 3.29 -3.97 16.11
CA ILE A 214 3.27 -5.04 15.10
C ILE A 214 4.27 -4.74 13.99
N HIS A 215 4.22 -3.53 13.42
CA HIS A 215 5.12 -3.12 12.34
C HIS A 215 6.60 -3.24 12.75
N MET A 216 6.97 -2.72 13.92
CA MET A 216 8.34 -2.81 14.44
C MET A 216 8.80 -4.27 14.65
N LYS A 217 7.91 -5.15 15.15
CA LYS A 217 8.24 -6.56 15.34
C LYS A 217 8.41 -7.29 14.01
N HIS A 218 7.54 -7.04 13.04
CA HIS A 218 7.67 -7.61 11.69
C HIS A 218 8.96 -7.14 11.00
N GLU A 219 9.30 -5.85 11.10
CA GLU A 219 10.53 -5.31 10.54
C GLU A 219 11.76 -5.92 11.22
N ALA A 220 11.76 -6.05 12.55
CA ALA A 220 12.87 -6.66 13.29
C ALA A 220 13.12 -8.12 12.86
N VAL A 221 12.06 -8.94 12.79
CA VAL A 221 12.17 -10.34 12.35
C VAL A 221 12.63 -10.42 10.89
N TYR A 222 12.12 -9.56 10.01
CA TYR A 222 12.56 -9.50 8.63
C TYR A 222 14.06 -9.18 8.52
N GLN A 223 14.53 -8.15 9.23
CA GLN A 223 15.93 -7.73 9.23
C GLN A 223 16.86 -8.82 9.76
N GLU A 224 16.47 -9.53 10.82
CA GLU A 224 17.23 -10.66 11.36
C GLU A 224 17.39 -11.77 10.31
N ARG A 225 16.29 -12.22 9.70
CA ARG A 225 16.32 -13.27 8.68
C ARG A 225 17.06 -12.83 7.42
N TYR A 226 16.92 -11.57 7.01
CA TYR A 226 17.61 -11.01 5.87
C TYR A 226 19.13 -10.94 6.08
N LYS A 227 19.59 -10.57 7.28
CA LYS A 227 21.02 -10.59 7.62
C LYS A 227 21.60 -12.00 7.60
N LEU A 228 20.88 -12.98 8.14
CA LEU A 228 21.30 -14.38 8.11
C LEU A 228 21.38 -14.92 6.66
N ALA A 229 20.38 -14.64 5.83
CA ALA A 229 20.36 -15.07 4.44
C ALA A 229 21.42 -14.37 3.58
N SER A 230 21.61 -13.06 3.73
CA SER A 230 22.63 -12.32 2.97
C SER A 230 24.05 -12.76 3.31
N GLY A 231 24.31 -13.13 4.56
CA GLY A 231 25.58 -13.72 4.99
C GLY A 231 25.91 -15.05 4.30
N LEU A 232 24.90 -15.88 3.98
CA LEU A 232 25.09 -17.15 3.27
C LEU A 232 25.23 -16.96 1.76
N VAL A 233 24.55 -15.97 1.17
CA VAL A 233 24.54 -15.73 -0.28
C VAL A 233 25.82 -15.02 -0.75
N ASN A 234 26.31 -14.03 -0.01
CA ASN A 234 27.52 -13.28 -0.37
C ASN A 234 28.78 -14.13 -0.62
N PRO A 235 29.13 -15.14 0.21
CA PRO A 235 30.30 -15.98 -0.04
C PRO A 235 30.13 -16.86 -1.30
N LEU A 236 28.90 -17.26 -1.64
CA LEU A 236 28.64 -18.01 -2.87
C LEU A 236 28.76 -17.12 -4.10
N LEU A 237 28.20 -15.90 -4.06
CA LEU A 237 28.31 -14.93 -5.15
C LEU A 237 29.75 -14.46 -5.38
N THR A 238 30.52 -14.25 -4.32
CA THR A 238 31.96 -13.90 -4.44
C THR A 238 32.77 -15.05 -5.03
N LYS A 239 32.54 -16.30 -4.61
CA LYS A 239 33.17 -17.49 -5.23
C LYS A 239 32.79 -17.63 -6.70
N LEU A 240 31.51 -17.44 -7.05
CA LEU A 240 31.05 -17.50 -8.45
C LEU A 240 31.65 -16.38 -9.28
N ARG A 241 31.66 -15.14 -8.78
CA ARG A 241 32.28 -13.99 -9.46
C ARG A 241 33.77 -14.19 -9.68
N ALA A 242 34.50 -14.74 -8.70
CA ALA A 242 35.90 -15.10 -8.84
C ALA A 242 36.13 -16.19 -9.90
N LYS A 243 35.19 -17.14 -10.03
CA LYS A 243 35.24 -18.20 -11.05
C LYS A 243 34.90 -17.69 -12.45
N THR A 244 33.95 -16.77 -12.61
CA THR A 244 33.60 -16.17 -13.91
C THR A 244 34.58 -15.12 -14.40
N THR A 245 35.35 -14.49 -13.51
CA THR A 245 36.52 -13.67 -13.92
C THR A 245 37.72 -14.50 -14.37
N PHE A 246 37.67 -15.83 -14.20
CA PHE A 246 38.72 -16.73 -14.64
C PHE A 246 38.61 -17.02 -16.15
N ARG A 247 39.33 -16.19 -16.92
CA ARG A 247 39.87 -16.43 -18.27
C ARG A 247 38.90 -16.71 -19.42
N TRP A 248 38.75 -15.71 -20.28
CA TRP A 248 39.01 -15.90 -21.71
C TRP A 248 40.46 -15.45 -21.96
N LYS A 249 41.39 -16.38 -22.09
CA LYS A 249 42.66 -16.09 -22.77
C LYS A 249 42.39 -16.40 -24.25
N PRO A 250 42.46 -15.43 -25.16
CA PRO A 250 42.52 -15.77 -26.57
C PRO A 250 43.81 -16.56 -26.77
N ASP A 251 43.68 -17.85 -27.05
CA ASP A 251 44.80 -18.65 -27.53
C ASP A 251 45.17 -18.08 -28.91
N VAL A 252 46.34 -17.43 -28.95
CA VAL A 252 47.01 -16.95 -30.16
C VAL A 252 47.81 -18.10 -30.74
#